data_AF-A0A6J4SGM7-F1
#
_entry.id   AF-A0A6J4SGM7-F1
#
_cell.length_a   1.000
_cell.length_b   1.000
_cell.length_c   1.000
_cell.angle_alpha   90.00
_cell.angle_beta   90.00
_cell.angle_gamma   90.00
#
_symmetry.space_group_name_H-M   'P 1'
#
loop_
_entity.id
_entity.type
_entity.pdbx_description
1 polymer ?
#
loop_
_entity_poly.entity_id
_entity_poly.type
_entity_poly.pdbx_seq_one_letter_code
_entity_poly.pdbx_strand_id
1 'polypeptide(L)'
;AALIASVVALLYAPVMMSRTNGQTVGRMATGIRVVRTSGEPMTFGWAMLREVAVTWILIYTIGGSLTFGLAPLLDILWPLWDEENRALHDFPVETRTVLT
;
A
#
# COMPACT_ATOMS: atom_id res chain seq x y z
N ALA A 1 2.57 -23.75 -10.79
CA ALA A 1 2.84 -23.36 -9.38
C ALA A 1 3.15 -21.87 -9.25
N ALA A 2 4.19 -21.35 -9.91
CA ALA A 2 4.61 -19.95 -9.78
C ALA A 2 3.51 -18.92 -10.08
N LEU A 3 2.77 -19.08 -11.20
CA LEU A 3 1.69 -18.16 -11.56
C LEU A 3 0.59 -18.08 -10.49
N ILE A 4 0.19 -19.23 -9.94
CA ILE A 4 -0.84 -19.31 -8.90
C ILE A 4 -0.34 -18.61 -7.63
N ALA A 5 0.92 -18.85 -7.23
CA ALA A 5 1.53 -18.20 -6.07
C ALA A 5 1.60 -16.68 -6.24
N SER A 6 1.96 -16.18 -7.43
CA SER A 6 2.00 -14.74 -7.72
C SER A 6 0.63 -14.08 -7.66
N VAL A 7 -0.41 -14.74 -8.21
CA VAL A 7 -1.79 -14.23 -8.15
C VAL A 7 -2.28 -14.19 -6.72
N VAL A 8 -2.02 -15.24 -5.93
CA VAL A 8 -2.38 -15.28 -4.50
C VAL A 8 -1.67 -14.17 -3.72
N ALA A 9 -0.37 -13.98 -3.95
CA ALA A 9 0.40 -12.93 -3.28
C ALA A 9 -0.14 -11.52 -3.59
N LEU A 10 -0.51 -11.28 -4.85
CA LEU A 10 -1.03 -9.99 -5.31
C LEU A 10 -2.44 -9.70 -4.77
N LEU A 11 -3.30 -10.72 -4.68
CA LEU A 11 -4.68 -10.55 -4.19
C LEU A 11 -4.80 -10.58 -2.67
N TYR A 12 -3.84 -11.19 -1.96
CA TYR A 12 -3.88 -11.31 -0.50
C TYR A 12 -4.06 -9.95 0.19
N ALA A 13 -3.23 -8.95 -0.15
CA ALA A 13 -3.26 -7.65 0.51
C ALA A 13 -4.56 -6.87 0.24
N PRO A 14 -5.04 -6.70 -1.02
CA PRO A 14 -6.30 -6.03 -1.31
C PRO A 14 -7.52 -6.71 -0.67
N VAL A 15 -7.58 -8.06 -0.70
CA VAL A 15 -8.69 -8.81 -0.10
C VAL A 15 -8.72 -8.62 1.42
N MET A 16 -7.57 -8.75 2.09
CA MET A 16 -7.49 -8.57 3.54
C MET A 16 -7.86 -7.15 3.96
N MET A 17 -7.33 -6.14 3.26
CA MET A 17 -7.64 -4.75 3.56
C MET A 17 -9.11 -4.43 3.35
N SER A 18 -9.75 -4.98 2.32
CA SER A 18 -11.18 -4.78 2.11
C SER A 18 -12.04 -5.37 3.24
N ARG A 19 -11.61 -6.47 3.86
CA ARG A 19 -12.39 -7.14 4.93
C ARG A 19 -12.13 -6.57 6.32
N THR A 20 -10.96 -5.99 6.52
CA THR A 20 -10.48 -5.53 7.83
C THR A 20 -10.34 -4.01 7.89
N ASN A 21 -10.90 -3.33 6.89
CA ASN A 21 -10.87 -1.88 6.74
C ASN A 21 -9.44 -1.30 6.77
N GLY A 22 -8.53 -1.89 5.99
CA GLY A 22 -7.16 -1.38 5.79
C GLY A 22 -6.05 -2.13 6.52
N GLN A 23 -6.32 -3.29 7.11
CA GLN A 23 -5.32 -4.12 7.78
C GLN A 23 -4.96 -5.37 6.95
N THR A 24 -3.76 -5.87 7.18
CA THR A 24 -3.31 -7.20 6.77
C THR A 24 -2.83 -7.93 8.04
N VAL A 25 -2.56 -9.24 7.99
CA VAL A 25 -2.12 -9.98 9.18
C VAL A 25 -0.86 -9.35 9.82
N GLY A 26 0.10 -8.93 9.00
CA GLY A 26 1.29 -8.23 9.51
C GLY A 26 0.96 -6.90 10.16
N ARG A 27 0.05 -6.12 9.57
CA ARG A 27 -0.39 -4.83 10.12
C ARG A 27 -1.17 -4.99 11.44
N MET A 28 -1.96 -6.07 11.56
CA MET A 28 -2.62 -6.41 12.82
C MET A 28 -1.60 -6.73 13.91
N ALA A 29 -0.55 -7.48 13.58
CA ALA A 29 0.51 -7.81 14.52
C ALA A 29 1.28 -6.57 15.00
N THR A 30 1.44 -5.55 14.15
CA THR A 30 2.12 -4.29 14.51
C THR A 30 1.16 -3.20 15.01
N GLY A 31 -0.14 -3.46 15.09
CA GLY A 31 -1.14 -2.48 15.51
C GLY A 31 -1.27 -1.27 14.57
N ILE A 32 -1.04 -1.44 13.26
CA ILE A 32 -1.21 -0.36 12.27
C ILE A 32 -2.40 -0.62 11.35
N ARG A 33 -2.95 0.44 10.76
CA ARG A 33 -4.05 0.38 9.79
C ARG A 33 -3.89 1.46 8.74
N VAL A 34 -4.17 1.12 7.48
CA VAL A 34 -4.26 2.12 6.41
C VAL A 34 -5.68 2.66 6.34
N VAL A 35 -5.84 3.97 6.40
CA VAL A 35 -7.13 4.66 6.30
C VAL A 35 -7.12 5.63 5.13
N ARG A 36 -8.30 5.87 4.56
CA ARG A 36 -8.47 6.95 3.57
C ARG A 36 -8.57 8.28 4.32
N THR A 37 -7.94 9.32 3.79
CA THR A 37 -8.01 10.67 4.39
C THR A 37 -9.44 11.23 4.34
N SER A 38 -10.23 10.80 3.36
CA SER A 38 -11.67 11.11 3.25
C SER A 38 -12.53 10.51 4.36
N GLY A 39 -12.00 9.56 5.15
CA GLY A 39 -12.74 8.83 6.18
C GLY A 39 -13.64 7.71 5.64
N GLU A 40 -13.70 7.52 4.32
CA GLU A 40 -14.45 6.44 3.70
C GLU A 40 -13.81 5.07 4.01
N PRO A 41 -14.61 3.99 4.08
CA PRO A 41 -14.08 2.65 4.30
C PRO A 41 -13.15 2.23 3.15
N MET A 42 -12.18 1.38 3.49
CA MET A 42 -11.27 0.78 2.53
C MET A 42 -12.01 -0.28 1.72
N THR A 43 -12.43 0.07 0.51
CA THR A 43 -13.08 -0.87 -0.42
C THR A 43 -12.05 -1.72 -1.15
N PHE A 44 -12.47 -2.89 -1.65
CA PHE A 44 -11.61 -3.75 -2.45
C PHE A 44 -11.02 -3.04 -3.67
N GLY A 45 -11.83 -2.25 -4.38
CA GLY A 45 -11.37 -1.48 -5.54
C GLY A 45 -10.29 -0.47 -5.17
N TRP A 46 -10.45 0.24 -4.05
CA TRP A 46 -9.46 1.20 -3.57
C TRP A 46 -8.18 0.53 -3.11
N ALA A 47 -8.30 -0.58 -2.37
CA ALA A 47 -7.15 -1.35 -1.92
C ALA A 47 -6.36 -1.95 -3.11
N MET A 48 -7.05 -2.40 -4.15
CA MET A 48 -6.42 -2.89 -5.38
C MET A 48 -5.75 -1.78 -6.17
N LEU A 49 -6.38 -0.61 -6.27
CA LEU A 49 -5.80 0.56 -6.93
C LEU A 49 -4.52 1.01 -6.20
N ARG A 50 -4.56 1.11 -4.87
CA ARG A 50 -3.40 1.45 -4.05
C ARG A 50 -2.25 0.44 -4.21
N GLU A 51 -2.49 -0.83 -3.91
CA GLU A 51 -1.41 -1.84 -3.90
C GLU A 51 -0.91 -2.19 -5.30
N VAL A 52 -1.82 -2.43 -6.25
CA VAL A 52 -1.43 -2.96 -7.56
C VAL A 52 -1.06 -1.82 -8.51
N ALA A 53 -1.92 -0.82 -8.67
CA ALA A 53 -1.69 0.22 -9.66
C ALA A 53 -0.64 1.24 -9.19
N VAL A 54 -0.71 1.68 -7.93
CA VAL A 54 0.18 2.75 -7.45
C VAL A 54 1.47 2.18 -6.86
N THR A 55 1.41 1.23 -5.92
CA THR A 55 2.62 0.67 -5.33
C THR A 55 3.41 -0.16 -6.34
N TRP A 56 2.85 -1.26 -6.87
CA TRP A 56 3.60 -2.16 -7.76
C TRP A 56 3.95 -1.54 -9.13
N ILE A 57 2.97 -0.96 -9.83
CA ILE A 57 3.19 -0.47 -11.19
C ILE A 57 3.89 0.89 -11.15
N LEU A 58 3.30 1.90 -10.50
CA LEU A 58 3.83 3.27 -10.58
C LEU A 58 5.16 3.44 -9.83
N ILE A 59 5.24 3.02 -8.56
CA ILE A 59 6.45 3.23 -7.76
C ILE A 59 7.52 2.17 -8.06
N TYR A 60 7.19 0.88 -7.92
CA TYR A 60 8.20 -0.18 -8.00
C TYR A 60 8.64 -0.45 -9.44
N THR A 61 7.71 -0.53 -10.38
CA THR A 61 8.04 -0.85 -11.78
C THR A 61 8.54 0.39 -12.52
N ILE A 62 7.72 1.44 -12.62
CA ILE A 62 8.06 2.64 -13.40
C ILE A 62 9.09 3.48 -12.65
N GLY A 63 8.80 3.86 -11.41
CA GLY A 63 9.71 4.64 -10.57
C GLY A 63 11.03 3.93 -10.35
N GLY A 64 11.00 2.64 -10.00
CA GLY A 64 12.21 1.83 -9.81
C GLY A 64 13.07 1.75 -11.06
N SER A 65 12.47 1.53 -12.25
CA SER A 65 13.22 1.45 -13.50
C SER A 65 13.84 2.78 -13.92
N LEU A 66 13.12 3.90 -13.75
CA LEU A 66 13.60 5.23 -14.15
C LEU A 66 14.65 5.80 -13.21
N THR A 67 14.61 5.42 -11.93
CA THR A 67 15.48 5.98 -10.89
C THR A 67 16.55 5.00 -10.40
N PHE A 68 16.74 3.87 -11.10
CA PHE A 68 17.64 2.79 -10.71
C PHE A 68 17.39 2.28 -9.27
N GLY A 69 16.13 2.23 -8.85
CA GLY A 69 15.71 1.74 -7.54
C GLY A 69 15.63 2.79 -6.43
N LEU A 70 15.92 4.06 -6.69
CA LEU A 70 15.82 5.11 -5.67
C LEU A 70 14.35 5.42 -5.30
N ALA A 71 13.42 5.41 -6.25
CA ALA A 71 12.01 5.68 -6.00
C ALA A 71 11.36 4.73 -4.98
N PRO A 72 11.46 3.38 -5.09
CA PRO A 72 10.92 2.48 -4.07
C PRO A 72 11.63 2.62 -2.71
N LEU A 73 12.91 2.98 -2.70
CA LEU A 73 13.63 3.24 -1.44
C LEU A 73 13.11 4.50 -0.74
N LEU A 74 12.89 5.58 -1.51
CA LEU A 74 12.28 6.80 -0.99
C LEU A 74 10.84 6.53 -0.53
N ASP A 75 10.06 5.74 -1.26
CA ASP A 75 8.68 5.39 -0.91
C ASP A 75 8.57 4.71 0.47
N ILE A 76 9.47 3.77 0.76
CA ILE A 76 9.49 3.05 2.05
C ILE A 76 9.93 3.97 3.20
N LEU A 77 10.89 4.86 2.94
CA LEU A 77 11.47 5.71 4.00
C LEU A 77 10.66 6.99 4.23
N TRP A 78 9.87 7.45 3.25
CA TRP A 78 9.09 8.69 3.34
C TRP A 78 8.22 8.83 4.60
N PRO A 79 7.51 7.77 5.06
CA PRO A 79 6.69 7.85 6.27
C PRO A 79 7.46 8.23 7.53
N LEU A 80 8.80 8.08 7.57
CA LEU A 80 9.61 8.43 8.74
C LEU A 80 9.69 9.95 8.99
N TRP A 81 9.43 10.76 7.96
CA TRP A 81 9.48 12.23 8.06
C TRP A 81 8.16 12.91 7.72
N ASP A 82 7.18 12.19 7.15
CA ASP A 82 5.85 12.74 6.88
C ASP A 82 4.99 12.78 8.16
N GLU A 83 4.42 13.94 8.46
CA GLU A 83 3.60 14.15 9.67
C GLU A 83 2.36 13.24 9.72
N GLU A 84 1.89 12.76 8.57
CA GLU A 84 0.74 11.87 8.47
C GLU A 84 1.11 10.40 8.25
N ASN A 85 2.40 10.03 8.34
CA ASN A 85 2.92 8.68 8.08
C ASN A 85 2.49 8.12 6.71
N ARG A 86 2.51 8.95 5.66
CA ARG A 86 2.21 8.55 4.29
C ARG A 86 3.48 8.14 3.54
N ALA A 87 3.37 7.09 2.73
CA ALA A 87 4.39 6.74 1.74
C ALA A 87 4.20 7.56 0.45
N LEU A 88 5.13 7.49 -0.51
CA LEU A 88 4.96 8.19 -1.79
C LEU A 88 3.76 7.66 -2.58
N HIS A 89 3.49 6.36 -2.52
CA HIS A 89 2.31 5.74 -3.12
C HIS A 89 0.99 6.09 -2.43
N ASP A 90 1.02 6.71 -1.24
CA ASP A 90 -0.17 7.09 -0.50
C ASP A 90 -0.76 8.43 -0.95
N PHE A 91 0.07 9.32 -1.55
CA PHE A 91 -0.38 10.63 -2.03
C PHE A 91 -1.43 10.53 -3.15
N PRO A 92 -1.25 9.71 -4.21
CA PRO A 92 -2.20 9.66 -5.33
C PRO A 92 -3.56 9.04 -4.96
N VAL A 93 -3.60 8.27 -3.88
CA VAL A 93 -4.80 7.53 -3.44
C VAL A 93 -5.37 8.05 -2.13
N GLU A 94 -4.81 9.16 -1.64
CA GLU A 94 -5.24 9.84 -0.44
C GLU A 94 -5.42 8.88 0.75
N THR A 95 -4.39 8.06 1.01
CA THR A 95 -4.36 7.15 2.15
C THR A 95 -3.28 7.53 3.14
N ARG A 96 -3.39 7.06 4.38
CA ARG A 96 -2.37 7.24 5.41
C ARG A 96 -2.38 6.08 6.39
N THR A 97 -1.26 5.87 7.08
CA THR A 97 -1.13 4.81 8.08
C THR A 97 -1.36 5.38 9.48
N VAL A 98 -2.19 4.73 10.28
CA VAL A 98 -2.49 5.10 11.67
C VAL A 98 -2.21 3.94 12.61
N LEU A 99 -1.82 4.25 13.84
CA LEU A 99 -1.78 3.27 14.93
C LEU A 99 -3.22 2.96 15.38
N THR A 100 -3.48 1.69 15.67
CA THR A 100 -4.79 1.14 16.04
C THR A 100 -4.89 0.99 17.55
#